data_AF-A0A838NMC4-F1
#
_entry.id   AF-A0A838NMC4-F1
#
_cell.length_a   1.000
_cell.length_b   1.000
_cell.length_c   1.000
_cell.angle_alpha   90.00
_cell.angle_beta   90.00
_cell.angle_gamma   90.00
#
_symmetry.space_group_name_H-M   'P 1'
#
loop_
_entity.id
_entity.type
_entity.pdbx_description
1 polymer ?
#
loop_
_entity_poly.entity_id
_entity_poly.type
_entity_poly.pdbx_seq_one_letter_code
_entity_poly.pdbx_strand_id
1 'polypeptide(L)'
;MMPTPKLIGRLTRDSSTELRSVAGRSHRLPDDLLRQASRRVEIMALVAGALWTSAPALGHLALYLTEPGDPRWARFNIVDGIAASCVTISIAVYTYLRTSKREPAFVMDLALVYMVVMAFGIGVLIHWGEPSFAPADLRPMISWIGPIILITAAIVPAKPWKMLLAGLVAASMDSIGMVVGKAAGLYDYGAFRNVLLMHYPNYLMLGVAVVISHVVTRLGQ
;
A
#
# COMPACT_ATOMS: atom_id res chain seq x y z
N MET A 1 -67.49 -53.54 22.40
CA MET A 1 -66.96 -52.37 21.66
C MET A 1 -65.43 -52.44 21.71
N MET A 2 -64.79 -52.80 20.60
CA MET A 2 -63.32 -52.76 20.44
C MET A 2 -62.99 -51.58 19.52
N PRO A 3 -61.95 -50.75 19.82
CA PRO A 3 -61.52 -49.70 18.92
C PRO A 3 -60.64 -50.28 17.80
N THR A 4 -60.98 -49.91 16.57
CA THR A 4 -60.23 -50.21 15.33
C THR A 4 -58.82 -49.61 15.38
N PRO A 5 -57.76 -50.36 15.05
CA PRO A 5 -56.41 -49.79 14.94
C PRO A 5 -56.30 -48.92 13.68
N LYS A 6 -55.89 -47.66 13.89
CA LYS A 6 -55.65 -46.66 12.84
C LYS A 6 -54.23 -46.88 12.28
N LEU A 7 -54.15 -47.36 11.03
CA LEU A 7 -52.89 -47.56 10.32
C LEU A 7 -52.29 -46.19 9.94
N ILE A 8 -51.16 -45.80 10.54
CA ILE A 8 -50.45 -44.57 10.18
C ILE A 8 -49.56 -44.88 8.97
N GLY A 9 -50.01 -44.46 7.78
CA GLY A 9 -49.19 -44.49 6.57
C GLY A 9 -48.00 -43.53 6.67
N ARG A 10 -46.79 -44.05 6.45
CA ARG A 10 -45.58 -43.25 6.26
C ARG A 10 -45.76 -42.38 5.00
N LEU A 11 -45.82 -41.07 5.20
CA LEU A 11 -45.66 -40.09 4.12
C LEU A 11 -44.20 -40.13 3.66
N THR A 12 -43.93 -40.86 2.57
CA THR A 12 -42.73 -40.70 1.75
C THR A 12 -42.82 -39.32 1.09
N ARG A 13 -42.31 -38.29 1.75
CA ARG A 13 -42.14 -36.96 1.16
C ARG A 13 -40.77 -36.93 0.50
N ASP A 14 -40.77 -37.21 -0.80
CA ASP A 14 -39.68 -36.85 -1.71
C ASP A 14 -39.43 -35.34 -1.62
N SER A 15 -38.39 -34.96 -0.88
CA SER A 15 -37.86 -33.59 -0.84
C SER A 15 -36.42 -33.57 -1.36
N SER A 16 -36.16 -34.26 -2.46
CA SER A 16 -34.87 -34.22 -3.18
C SER A 16 -34.80 -33.10 -4.23
N THR A 17 -35.87 -32.30 -4.38
CA THR A 17 -35.97 -31.25 -5.41
C THR A 17 -35.62 -29.84 -4.92
N GLU A 18 -35.44 -29.60 -3.61
CA GLU A 18 -35.06 -28.27 -3.09
C GLU A 18 -33.54 -28.05 -2.96
N LEU A 19 -32.71 -29.08 -3.10
CA LEU A 19 -31.25 -28.93 -3.00
C LEU A 19 -30.58 -28.36 -4.27
N ARG A 20 -31.31 -28.14 -5.36
CA ARG A 20 -30.75 -27.66 -6.63
C ARG A 20 -30.84 -26.14 -6.87
N SER A 21 -31.49 -25.37 -5.99
CA SER A 21 -31.61 -23.90 -6.18
C SER A 21 -30.51 -23.08 -5.48
N VAL A 22 -29.64 -23.71 -4.68
CA VAL A 22 -28.56 -23.00 -3.96
C VAL A 22 -27.24 -22.96 -4.75
N ALA A 23 -27.07 -23.82 -5.78
CA ALA A 23 -25.84 -23.95 -6.55
C ALA A 23 -25.53 -22.76 -7.50
N GLY A 24 -26.41 -21.75 -7.59
CA GLY A 24 -26.26 -20.62 -8.52
C GLY A 24 -25.97 -19.27 -7.86
N ARG A 25 -25.94 -19.18 -6.53
CA ARG A 25 -25.66 -17.90 -5.85
C ARG A 25 -24.16 -17.70 -5.79
N SER A 26 -23.59 -17.31 -6.93
CA SER A 26 -22.26 -16.70 -7.05
C SER A 26 -22.01 -15.85 -5.81
N HIS A 27 -21.01 -16.24 -5.02
CA HIS A 27 -20.57 -15.63 -3.77
C HIS A 27 -20.06 -14.20 -4.06
N ARG A 28 -20.97 -13.29 -4.40
CA ARG A 28 -20.70 -11.86 -4.54
C ARG A 28 -20.49 -11.36 -3.12
N LEU A 29 -19.25 -11.00 -2.81
CA LEU A 29 -18.89 -10.29 -1.59
C LEU A 29 -19.96 -9.21 -1.31
N PRO A 30 -20.60 -9.21 -0.13
CA PRO A 30 -21.65 -8.24 0.21
C PRO A 30 -21.17 -6.80 -0.05
N ASP A 31 -22.02 -5.97 -0.65
CA ASP A 31 -21.72 -4.57 -1.03
C ASP A 31 -21.16 -3.73 0.13
N ASP A 32 -21.43 -4.13 1.37
CA ASP A 32 -20.96 -3.45 2.57
C ASP A 32 -19.48 -3.75 2.87
N LEU A 33 -18.99 -4.96 2.59
CA LEU A 33 -17.55 -5.27 2.65
C LEU A 33 -16.80 -4.50 1.55
N LEU A 34 -17.43 -4.32 0.39
CA LEU A 34 -16.86 -3.57 -0.74
C LEU A 34 -16.66 -2.10 -0.38
N ARG A 35 -17.68 -1.49 0.23
CA ARG A 35 -17.61 -0.11 0.72
C ARG A 35 -16.56 0.06 1.80
N GLN A 36 -16.40 -0.91 2.70
CA GLN A 36 -15.37 -0.86 3.72
C GLN A 36 -13.96 -0.93 3.12
N ALA A 37 -13.73 -1.80 2.14
CA ALA A 37 -12.43 -1.90 1.46
C ALA A 37 -12.08 -0.61 0.70
N SER A 38 -13.02 -0.05 -0.07
CA SER A 38 -12.82 1.25 -0.75
C SER A 38 -12.49 2.36 0.25
N ARG A 39 -13.28 2.45 1.32
CA ARG A 39 -13.11 3.50 2.34
C ARG A 39 -11.78 3.43 3.06
N ARG A 40 -11.26 2.22 3.29
CA ARG A 40 -9.93 2.00 3.85
C ARG A 40 -8.82 2.54 2.94
N VAL A 41 -8.91 2.28 1.64
CA VAL A 41 -7.94 2.79 0.64
C VAL A 41 -8.08 4.31 0.45
N GLU A 42 -9.30 4.84 0.49
CA GLU A 42 -9.56 6.29 0.48
C GLU A 42 -8.89 7.00 1.65
N ILE A 43 -9.05 6.47 2.88
CA ILE A 43 -8.39 7.01 4.07
C ILE A 43 -6.88 6.93 3.92
N MET A 44 -6.35 5.80 3.44
CA MET A 44 -4.92 5.62 3.20
C MET A 44 -4.37 6.68 2.22
N ALA A 45 -5.10 6.97 1.14
CA ALA A 45 -4.73 7.99 0.17
C ALA A 45 -4.74 9.41 0.78
N LEU A 46 -5.75 9.75 1.59
CA LEU A 46 -5.77 11.04 2.29
C LEU A 46 -4.64 11.19 3.30
N VAL A 47 -4.38 10.13 4.08
CA VAL A 47 -3.28 10.11 5.05
C VAL A 47 -1.95 10.30 4.33
N ALA A 48 -1.70 9.55 3.25
CA ALA A 48 -0.51 9.72 2.43
C ALA A 48 -0.39 11.15 1.87
N GLY A 49 -1.47 11.72 1.32
CA GLY A 49 -1.48 13.11 0.85
C GLY A 49 -1.15 14.12 1.97
N ALA A 50 -1.67 13.90 3.17
CA ALA A 50 -1.36 14.73 4.33
C ALA A 50 0.13 14.61 4.73
N LEU A 51 0.68 13.40 4.77
CA LEU A 51 2.11 13.18 5.09
C LEU A 51 3.02 13.79 4.02
N TRP A 52 2.69 13.62 2.74
CA TRP A 52 3.44 14.22 1.63
C TRP A 52 3.38 15.75 1.63
N THR A 53 2.36 16.35 2.24
CA THR A 53 2.27 17.80 2.43
C THR A 53 3.05 18.24 3.67
N SER A 54 2.88 17.55 4.79
CA SER A 54 3.45 17.98 6.07
C SER A 54 4.95 17.78 6.15
N ALA A 55 5.50 16.72 5.57
CA ALA A 55 6.94 16.45 5.62
C ALA A 55 7.80 17.60 5.04
N PRO A 56 7.62 18.05 3.79
CA PRO A 56 8.37 19.18 3.24
C PRO A 56 8.06 20.48 3.99
N ALA A 57 6.79 20.75 4.33
CA ALA A 57 6.41 21.96 5.07
C ALA A 57 7.13 22.06 6.43
N LEU A 58 7.21 20.95 7.16
CA LEU A 58 7.98 20.86 8.40
C LEU A 58 9.48 20.94 8.16
N GLY A 59 9.99 20.45 7.03
CA GLY A 59 11.38 20.63 6.60
C GLY A 59 11.74 22.10 6.40
N HIS A 60 10.91 22.85 5.66
CA HIS A 60 11.07 24.30 5.48
C HIS A 60 10.99 25.05 6.81
N LEU A 61 10.03 24.68 7.68
CA LEU A 61 9.91 25.28 9.01
C LEU A 61 11.13 24.98 9.89
N ALA A 62 11.63 23.75 9.88
CA ALA A 62 12.82 23.37 10.63
C ALA A 62 14.03 24.19 10.16
N LEU A 63 14.23 24.30 8.85
CA LEU A 63 15.33 25.09 8.28
C LEU A 63 15.22 26.57 8.64
N TYR A 64 14.02 27.15 8.60
CA TYR A 64 13.78 28.52 9.05
C TYR A 64 14.14 28.72 10.54
N LEU A 65 13.84 27.75 11.39
CA LEU A 65 14.11 27.84 12.84
C LEU A 65 15.58 27.59 13.20
N THR A 66 16.29 26.73 12.46
CA THR A 66 17.69 26.39 12.75
C THR A 66 18.69 27.28 12.00
N GLU A 67 18.36 27.68 10.77
CA GLU A 67 19.23 28.47 9.89
C GLU A 67 18.43 29.58 9.17
N PRO A 68 17.96 30.62 9.89
CA PRO A 68 17.08 31.65 9.32
C PRO A 68 17.67 32.41 8.13
N GLY A 69 19.01 32.44 8.03
CA GLY A 69 19.75 33.10 6.95
C GLY A 69 19.85 32.28 5.65
N ASP A 70 19.47 31.01 5.65
CA ASP A 70 19.52 30.17 4.46
C ASP A 70 18.27 30.39 3.58
N PRO A 71 18.40 30.97 2.37
CA PRO A 71 17.24 31.26 1.51
C PRO A 71 16.46 30.01 1.05
N ARG A 72 17.00 28.80 1.24
CA ARG A 72 16.30 27.55 0.90
C ARG A 72 15.02 27.34 1.70
N TRP A 73 14.89 27.91 2.90
CA TRP A 73 13.66 27.77 3.68
C TRP A 73 12.44 28.36 2.96
N ALA A 74 12.64 29.37 2.09
CA ALA A 74 11.56 30.06 1.38
C ALA A 74 11.40 29.62 -0.09
N ARG A 75 12.26 28.73 -0.60
CA ARG A 75 12.29 28.35 -2.02
C ARG A 75 11.80 26.93 -2.21
N PHE A 76 10.87 26.74 -3.14
CA PHE A 76 10.50 25.41 -3.58
C PHE A 76 11.62 24.77 -4.40
N ASN A 77 11.93 23.51 -4.11
CA ASN A 77 12.95 22.73 -4.79
C ASN A 77 12.38 21.44 -5.39
N ILE A 78 13.26 20.55 -5.85
CA ILE A 78 12.87 19.29 -6.48
C ILE A 78 12.10 18.36 -5.52
N VAL A 79 12.41 18.41 -4.22
CA VAL A 79 11.72 17.62 -3.19
C VAL A 79 10.27 18.07 -3.07
N ASP A 80 10.00 19.37 -3.11
CA ASP A 80 8.63 19.91 -3.12
C ASP A 80 7.86 19.50 -4.38
N GLY A 81 8.53 19.49 -5.54
CA GLY A 81 7.94 19.03 -6.79
C GLY A 81 7.53 17.56 -6.76
N ILE A 82 8.39 16.70 -6.20
CA ILE A 82 8.09 15.27 -6.01
C ILE A 82 6.93 15.12 -5.03
N ALA A 83 6.97 15.84 -3.90
CA ALA A 83 5.92 15.81 -2.89
C ALA A 83 4.57 16.26 -3.48
N ALA A 84 4.52 17.38 -4.19
CA ALA A 84 3.32 17.88 -4.86
C ALA A 84 2.76 16.88 -5.89
N SER A 85 3.64 16.15 -6.59
CA SER A 85 3.25 15.08 -7.51
C SER A 85 2.58 13.93 -6.76
N CYS A 86 3.18 13.47 -5.65
CA CYS A 86 2.61 12.43 -4.79
C CYS A 86 1.29 12.85 -4.14
N VAL A 87 1.15 14.11 -3.71
CA VAL A 87 -0.11 14.69 -3.22
C VAL A 87 -1.17 14.66 -4.31
N THR A 88 -0.82 15.08 -5.52
CA THR A 88 -1.75 15.08 -6.67
C THR A 88 -2.26 13.68 -6.98
N ILE A 89 -1.36 12.68 -7.01
CA ILE A 89 -1.72 11.27 -7.20
C ILE A 89 -2.62 10.78 -6.07
N SER A 90 -2.33 11.16 -4.83
CA SER A 90 -3.13 10.76 -3.65
C SER A 90 -4.55 11.33 -3.72
N ILE A 91 -4.70 12.61 -4.11
CA ILE A 91 -6.00 13.24 -4.34
C ILE A 91 -6.72 12.58 -5.52
N ALA A 92 -6.02 12.25 -6.60
CA ALA A 92 -6.59 11.56 -7.76
C ALA A 92 -7.14 10.18 -7.37
N VAL A 93 -6.37 9.38 -6.61
CA VAL A 93 -6.83 8.06 -6.11
C VAL A 93 -8.03 8.22 -5.18
N TYR A 94 -7.99 9.18 -4.26
CA TYR A 94 -9.11 9.46 -3.34
C TYR A 94 -10.39 9.82 -4.10
N THR A 95 -10.31 10.79 -5.02
CA THR A 95 -11.47 11.25 -5.80
C THR A 95 -12.00 10.17 -6.74
N TYR A 96 -11.11 9.39 -7.35
CA TYR A 96 -11.46 8.27 -8.22
C TYR A 96 -12.22 7.17 -7.47
N LEU A 97 -11.79 6.82 -6.25
CA LEU A 97 -12.47 5.84 -5.41
C LEU A 97 -13.80 6.36 -4.86
N ARG A 98 -13.84 7.64 -4.44
CA ARG A 98 -15.04 8.26 -3.88
C ARG A 98 -16.21 8.39 -4.87
N THR A 99 -15.91 8.59 -6.15
CA THR A 99 -16.92 8.90 -7.17
C THR A 99 -17.54 7.67 -7.83
N SER A 100 -16.93 6.49 -7.70
CA SER A 100 -17.26 5.33 -8.52
C SER A 100 -17.44 4.07 -7.69
N LYS A 101 -18.53 3.31 -7.95
CA LYS A 101 -18.63 1.93 -7.44
C LYS A 101 -17.70 1.05 -8.27
N ARG A 102 -16.66 0.49 -7.64
CA ARG A 102 -15.64 -0.35 -8.29
C ARG A 102 -15.69 -1.77 -7.78
N GLU A 103 -15.22 -2.69 -8.62
CA GLU A 103 -15.04 -4.08 -8.22
C GLU A 103 -13.97 -4.16 -7.10
N PRO A 104 -14.20 -4.92 -6.01
CA PRO A 104 -13.22 -5.04 -4.91
C PRO A 104 -11.85 -5.51 -5.36
N ALA A 105 -11.80 -6.47 -6.30
CA ALA A 105 -10.55 -6.98 -6.85
C ALA A 105 -9.71 -5.85 -7.44
N PHE A 106 -10.37 -4.97 -8.19
CA PHE A 106 -9.74 -3.79 -8.77
C PHE A 106 -9.27 -2.80 -7.69
N VAL A 107 -10.07 -2.53 -6.65
CA VAL A 107 -9.68 -1.60 -5.56
C VAL A 107 -8.44 -2.10 -4.81
N MET A 108 -8.37 -3.41 -4.53
CA MET A 108 -7.20 -4.01 -3.88
C MET A 108 -5.96 -3.93 -4.76
N ASP A 109 -6.10 -4.21 -6.06
CA ASP A 109 -4.99 -4.10 -7.01
C ASP A 109 -4.52 -2.66 -7.18
N LEU A 110 -5.45 -1.70 -7.21
CA LEU A 110 -5.15 -0.26 -7.24
C LEU A 110 -4.36 0.17 -5.99
N ALA A 111 -4.72 -0.34 -4.81
CA ALA A 111 -4.00 0.00 -3.58
C ALA A 111 -2.55 -0.51 -3.59
N LEU A 112 -2.30 -1.71 -4.16
CA LEU A 112 -0.95 -2.23 -4.35
C LEU A 112 -0.14 -1.42 -5.36
N VAL A 113 -0.76 -1.01 -6.47
CA VAL A 113 -0.12 -0.11 -7.44
C VAL A 113 0.20 1.23 -6.79
N TYR A 114 -0.73 1.80 -6.04
CA TYR A 114 -0.55 3.05 -5.34
C TYR A 114 0.59 2.98 -4.31
N MET A 115 0.70 1.88 -3.55
CA MET A 115 1.85 1.61 -2.68
C MET A 115 3.17 1.67 -3.45
N VAL A 116 3.27 1.02 -4.62
CA VAL A 116 4.48 1.04 -5.46
C VAL A 116 4.79 2.46 -5.93
N VAL A 117 3.78 3.22 -6.33
CA VAL A 117 3.94 4.62 -6.78
C VAL A 117 4.44 5.52 -5.63
N MET A 118 3.92 5.36 -4.42
CA MET A 118 4.41 6.11 -3.25
C MET A 118 5.84 5.70 -2.87
N ALA A 119 6.18 4.41 -2.96
CA ALA A 119 7.53 3.92 -2.74
C ALA A 119 8.52 4.46 -3.80
N PHE A 120 8.08 4.55 -5.06
CA PHE A 120 8.85 5.20 -6.12
C PHE A 120 9.11 6.67 -5.79
N GLY A 121 8.07 7.41 -5.37
CA GLY A 121 8.21 8.81 -4.93
C GLY A 121 9.27 8.98 -3.83
N ILE A 122 9.33 8.06 -2.86
CA ILE A 122 10.37 8.07 -1.83
C ILE A 122 11.76 7.78 -2.41
N GLY A 123 11.89 6.75 -3.25
CA GLY A 123 13.17 6.41 -3.87
C GLY A 123 13.75 7.56 -4.67
N VAL A 124 12.91 8.29 -5.42
CA VAL A 124 13.32 9.52 -6.11
C VAL A 124 13.63 10.63 -5.10
N LEU A 125 12.80 10.85 -4.08
CA LEU A 125 13.05 11.89 -3.08
C LEU A 125 14.40 11.72 -2.36
N ILE A 126 14.73 10.50 -1.95
CA ILE A 126 15.96 10.21 -1.19
C ILE A 126 17.20 10.33 -2.08
N HIS A 127 17.13 9.85 -3.32
CA HIS A 127 18.31 9.68 -4.17
C HIS A 127 18.45 10.73 -5.27
N TRP A 128 17.41 11.52 -5.52
CA TRP A 128 17.39 12.62 -6.51
C TRP A 128 16.98 13.96 -5.88
N GLY A 129 16.70 13.98 -4.57
CA GLY A 129 16.52 15.21 -3.80
C GLY A 129 17.77 16.09 -3.81
N GLU A 130 17.69 17.29 -3.23
CA GLU A 130 18.83 18.22 -3.17
C GLU A 130 20.11 17.50 -2.73
N PRO A 131 21.22 17.63 -3.48
CA PRO A 131 22.46 16.93 -3.15
C PRO A 131 22.92 17.32 -1.76
N SER A 132 22.85 16.37 -0.82
CA SER A 132 23.61 16.47 0.40
C SER A 132 25.08 16.30 -0.01
N PHE A 133 25.89 17.37 0.04
CA PHE A 133 27.35 17.29 -0.24
C PHE A 133 28.13 16.48 0.83
N ALA A 134 27.45 15.57 1.53
CA ALA A 134 28.03 14.58 2.41
C ALA A 134 28.20 13.26 1.64
N PRO A 135 29.27 12.49 1.91
CA PRO A 135 29.40 11.16 1.32
C PRO A 135 28.13 10.34 1.59
N ALA A 136 27.68 9.57 0.60
CA ALA A 136 26.49 8.74 0.72
C ALA A 136 26.56 7.91 2.00
N ASP A 137 25.63 8.14 2.92
CA ASP A 137 25.58 7.40 4.18
C ASP A 137 25.13 5.97 3.88
N LEU A 138 26.08 5.03 3.92
CA LEU A 138 25.85 3.62 3.58
C LEU A 138 25.31 2.81 4.77
N ARG A 139 24.99 3.45 5.89
CA ARG A 139 24.41 2.74 7.04
C ARG A 139 23.06 2.15 6.64
N PRO A 140 22.75 0.92 7.07
CA PRO A 140 21.43 0.34 6.85
C PRO A 140 20.34 1.29 7.37
N MET A 141 19.39 1.61 6.51
CA MET A 141 18.33 2.56 6.83
C MET A 141 16.97 1.91 6.60
N ILE A 142 16.07 2.10 7.56
CA ILE A 142 14.64 1.88 7.34
C ILE A 142 14.12 3.16 6.70
N SER A 143 13.84 3.12 5.40
CA SER A 143 13.18 4.24 4.74
C SER A 143 11.69 4.21 5.02
N TRP A 144 10.99 5.28 4.65
CA TRP A 144 9.54 5.34 4.72
C TRP A 144 8.83 4.32 3.80
N ILE A 145 9.56 3.64 2.90
CA ILE A 145 9.02 2.54 2.09
C ILE A 145 8.55 1.38 2.98
N GLY A 146 9.34 0.99 3.98
CA GLY A 146 8.99 -0.08 4.92
C GLY A 146 7.62 0.14 5.59
N PRO A 147 7.42 1.28 6.29
CA PRO A 147 6.12 1.67 6.84
C PRO A 147 4.97 1.65 5.83
N ILE A 148 5.17 2.15 4.61
CA ILE A 148 4.12 2.14 3.57
C ILE A 148 3.72 0.71 3.21
N ILE A 149 4.69 -0.20 3.05
CA ILE A 149 4.41 -1.61 2.76
C ILE A 149 3.62 -2.24 3.92
N LEU A 150 4.01 -1.99 5.16
CA LEU A 150 3.32 -2.53 6.35
C LEU A 150 1.89 -2.00 6.49
N ILE A 151 1.69 -0.69 6.33
CA ILE A 151 0.37 -0.06 6.41
C ILE A 151 -0.53 -0.62 5.31
N THR A 152 -0.02 -0.74 4.09
CA THR A 152 -0.79 -1.32 2.97
C THR A 152 -1.20 -2.75 3.28
N ALA A 153 -0.30 -3.58 3.83
CA ALA A 153 -0.62 -4.96 4.22
C ALA A 153 -1.65 -5.08 5.35
N ALA A 154 -1.62 -4.14 6.31
CA ALA A 154 -2.58 -4.13 7.41
C ALA A 154 -3.98 -3.69 6.96
N ILE A 155 -4.06 -2.78 5.98
CA ILE A 155 -5.31 -2.15 5.55
C ILE A 155 -5.97 -2.91 4.41
N VAL A 156 -5.18 -3.40 3.44
CA VAL A 156 -5.66 -3.98 2.19
C VAL A 156 -5.65 -5.51 2.29
N PRO A 157 -6.81 -6.19 2.19
CA PRO A 157 -6.90 -7.64 2.21
C PRO A 157 -6.51 -8.25 0.84
N ALA A 158 -5.34 -7.87 0.32
CA ALA A 158 -4.81 -8.43 -0.91
C ALA A 158 -4.30 -9.86 -0.69
N LYS A 159 -4.38 -10.70 -1.72
CA LYS A 159 -3.81 -12.04 -1.70
C LYS A 159 -2.30 -11.95 -1.37
N PRO A 160 -1.75 -12.78 -0.46
CA PRO A 160 -0.36 -12.67 -0.02
C PRO A 160 0.68 -12.67 -1.15
N TRP A 161 0.43 -13.41 -2.23
CA TRP A 161 1.33 -13.43 -3.40
C TRP A 161 1.34 -12.08 -4.14
N LYS A 162 0.20 -11.38 -4.22
CA LYS A 162 0.15 -10.03 -4.83
C LYS A 162 0.88 -9.03 -3.94
N MET A 163 0.72 -9.14 -2.61
CA MET A 163 1.48 -8.33 -1.65
C MET A 163 2.98 -8.59 -1.77
N LEU A 164 3.41 -9.85 -1.87
CA LEU A 164 4.81 -10.20 -2.08
C LEU A 164 5.38 -9.54 -3.34
N LEU A 165 4.69 -9.65 -4.48
CA LEU A 165 5.17 -9.07 -5.74
C LEU A 165 5.21 -7.54 -5.69
N ALA A 166 4.10 -6.91 -5.31
CA ALA A 166 4.02 -5.45 -5.25
C ALA A 166 5.00 -4.88 -4.20
N GLY A 167 5.12 -5.55 -3.06
CA GLY A 167 6.03 -5.17 -1.99
C GLY A 167 7.50 -5.39 -2.35
N LEU A 168 7.84 -6.40 -3.16
CA LEU A 168 9.20 -6.58 -3.69
C LEU A 168 9.59 -5.43 -4.62
N VAL A 169 8.66 -5.05 -5.50
CA VAL A 169 8.84 -3.89 -6.38
C VAL A 169 9.00 -2.63 -5.54
N ALA A 170 8.10 -2.39 -4.58
CA ALA A 170 8.17 -1.23 -3.68
C ALA A 170 9.48 -1.17 -2.88
N ALA A 171 9.88 -2.27 -2.23
CA ALA A 171 11.11 -2.35 -1.44
C ALA A 171 12.38 -2.07 -2.26
N SER A 172 12.33 -2.35 -3.56
CA SER A 172 13.43 -2.12 -4.50
C SER A 172 13.50 -0.68 -5.02
N MET A 173 12.49 0.17 -4.79
CA MET A 173 12.46 1.53 -5.34
C MET A 173 13.60 2.41 -4.82
N ASP A 174 14.01 2.25 -3.56
CA ASP A 174 15.20 2.93 -3.04
C ASP A 174 16.47 2.46 -3.74
N SER A 175 16.67 1.14 -3.86
CA SER A 175 17.83 0.57 -4.54
C SER A 175 17.92 1.01 -6.01
N ILE A 176 16.78 1.07 -6.71
CA ILE A 176 16.71 1.56 -8.08
C ILE A 176 17.03 3.06 -8.12
N GLY A 177 16.44 3.86 -7.24
CA GLY A 177 16.75 5.28 -7.11
C GLY A 177 18.25 5.51 -6.88
N MET A 178 18.87 4.66 -6.06
CA MET A 178 20.29 4.71 -5.74
C MET A 178 21.18 4.44 -6.96
N VAL A 179 20.88 3.37 -7.70
CA VAL A 179 21.61 2.98 -8.91
C VAL A 179 21.47 4.04 -10.00
N VAL A 180 20.25 4.55 -10.19
CA VAL A 180 19.93 5.57 -11.19
C VAL A 180 20.56 6.92 -10.83
N GLY A 181 20.59 7.29 -9.54
CA GLY A 181 21.28 8.49 -9.06
C GLY A 181 22.80 8.45 -9.30
N LYS A 182 23.45 7.31 -9.04
CA LYS A 182 24.87 7.12 -9.40
C LYS A 182 25.10 7.21 -10.91
N ALA A 183 24.23 6.58 -11.71
CA ALA A 183 24.34 6.64 -13.17
C ALA A 183 24.16 8.07 -13.73
N ALA A 184 23.36 8.91 -13.03
CA ALA A 184 23.18 10.32 -13.34
C ALA A 184 24.31 11.23 -12.81
N GLY A 185 25.30 10.67 -12.11
CA GLY A 185 26.45 11.41 -11.57
C GLY A 185 26.15 12.20 -10.28
N LEU A 186 25.07 11.90 -9.56
CA LEU A 186 24.68 12.63 -8.36
C LEU A 186 25.58 12.33 -7.15
N TYR A 187 26.07 11.09 -7.03
CA TYR A 187 26.99 10.63 -5.98
C TYR A 187 27.59 9.27 -6.33
N ASP A 188 28.57 8.82 -5.55
CA ASP A 188 29.15 7.48 -5.66
C ASP A 188 29.04 6.73 -4.31
N TYR A 189 28.45 5.53 -4.36
CA TYR A 189 28.33 4.62 -3.23
C TYR A 189 29.38 3.50 -3.24
N GLY A 190 30.35 3.53 -4.16
CA GLY A 190 31.37 2.51 -4.32
C GLY A 190 30.81 1.19 -4.87
N ALA A 191 31.04 0.09 -4.15
CA ALA A 191 30.72 -1.26 -4.59
C ALA A 191 29.20 -1.50 -4.70
N PHE A 192 28.77 -2.25 -5.72
CA PHE A 192 27.34 -2.54 -5.96
C PHE A 192 26.62 -3.22 -4.78
N ARG A 193 27.34 -4.00 -3.97
CA ARG A 193 26.79 -4.62 -2.74
C ARG A 193 26.22 -3.58 -1.76
N ASN A 194 26.70 -2.33 -1.80
CA ASN A 194 26.27 -1.27 -0.90
C ASN A 194 24.81 -0.85 -1.18
N VAL A 195 24.31 -1.05 -2.40
CA VAL A 195 22.91 -0.82 -2.76
C VAL A 195 21.99 -1.73 -1.95
N LEU A 196 22.36 -3.02 -1.83
CA LEU A 196 21.59 -3.97 -1.02
C LEU A 196 21.84 -3.74 0.48
N LEU A 197 23.08 -3.42 0.87
CA LEU A 197 23.44 -3.20 2.28
C LEU A 197 22.67 -2.02 2.90
N MET A 198 22.47 -0.94 2.16
CA MET A 198 21.71 0.22 2.66
C MET A 198 20.21 -0.09 2.78
N HIS A 199 19.66 -0.89 1.86
CA HIS A 199 18.21 -1.04 1.67
C HIS A 199 17.63 -2.42 2.01
N TYR A 200 18.46 -3.40 2.44
CA TYR A 200 17.94 -4.71 2.90
C TYR A 200 16.85 -4.61 3.99
N PRO A 201 16.82 -3.60 4.89
CA PRO A 201 15.75 -3.48 5.87
C PRO A 201 14.35 -3.37 5.25
N ASN A 202 14.20 -2.78 4.05
CA ASN A 202 12.91 -2.72 3.35
C ASN A 202 12.40 -4.12 2.97
N TYR A 203 13.30 -5.04 2.63
CA TYR A 203 12.95 -6.43 2.32
C TYR A 203 12.60 -7.23 3.58
N LEU A 204 13.15 -6.88 4.75
CA LEU A 204 12.71 -7.44 6.03
C LEU A 204 11.27 -7.00 6.34
N MET A 205 10.94 -5.72 6.11
CA MET A 205 9.59 -5.20 6.28
C MET A 205 8.60 -5.84 5.31
N LEU A 206 9.03 -6.14 4.08
CA LEU A 206 8.24 -6.96 3.15
C LEU A 206 7.92 -8.35 3.71
N GLY A 207 8.91 -9.02 4.30
CA GLY A 207 8.70 -10.33 4.94
C GLY A 207 7.59 -10.26 6.00
N VAL A 208 7.63 -9.23 6.85
CA VAL A 208 6.57 -8.97 7.86
C VAL A 208 5.23 -8.67 7.20
N ALA A 209 5.21 -7.85 6.16
CA ALA A 209 4.00 -7.47 5.44
C ALA A 209 3.28 -8.65 4.77
N VAL A 210 4.02 -9.63 4.24
CA VAL A 210 3.44 -10.86 3.69
C VAL A 210 2.75 -11.68 4.78
N VAL A 211 3.32 -11.76 5.98
CA VAL A 211 2.69 -12.41 7.13
C VAL A 211 1.42 -11.67 7.54
N ILE A 212 1.46 -10.34 7.65
CA ILE A 212 0.29 -9.51 7.95
C ILE A 212 -0.82 -9.75 6.91
N SER A 213 -0.48 -9.69 5.63
CA SER A 213 -1.43 -9.91 4.53
C SER A 213 -2.05 -11.32 4.58
N HIS A 214 -1.27 -12.34 4.97
CA HIS A 214 -1.79 -13.69 5.18
C HIS A 214 -2.83 -13.75 6.31
N VAL A 215 -2.54 -13.11 7.45
CA VAL A 215 -3.47 -13.06 8.59
C VAL A 215 -4.73 -12.29 8.22
N VAL A 216 -4.60 -11.10 7.65
CA VAL A 216 -5.73 -10.24 7.24
C VAL A 216 -6.62 -10.93 6.23
N THR A 217 -6.04 -11.63 5.24
CA THR A 217 -6.82 -12.36 4.23
C THR A 217 -7.61 -13.51 4.85
N ARG A 218 -7.05 -14.22 5.84
CA ARG A 218 -7.74 -15.33 6.53
C ARG A 218 -8.87 -14.87 7.44
N LEU A 219 -8.76 -13.68 8.04
CA LEU A 219 -9.82 -13.12 8.91
C LEU A 219 -11.04 -12.64 8.12
N GLY A 220 -10.88 -12.35 6.83
CA GLY A 220 -11.96 -11.90 5.93
C GLY A 220 -12.68 -13.02 5.17
N GLN A 221 -12.27 -14.29 5.38
CA GLN A 221 -12.91 -15.50 4.85
C GLN A 221 -13.76 -16.16 5.93
#